data_AF-A0A820P2T6-F1
#
_entry.id   AF-A0A820P2T6-F1
#
_cell.length_a   1.000
_cell.length_b   1.000
_cell.length_c   1.000
_cell.angle_alpha   90.00
_cell.angle_beta   90.00
_cell.angle_gamma   90.00
#
_symmetry.space_group_name_H-M   'P 1'
#
loop_
_entity.id
_entity.type
_entity.pdbx_description
1 polymer ?
#
loop_
_entity_poly.entity_id
_entity_poly.type
_entity_poly.pdbx_seq_one_letter_code
_entity_poly.pdbx_strand_id
1 'polypeptide(L)'
;DRGWGCGYRTLQTLCSWIINVKEEYSTSIVPSITKIQEILVDLEDKSVSFIKSKQWIGTCEATMILSQLYDVDCKIIHISNGYNLLNYMNLLSK
;
A
#
# COMPACT_ATOMS: atom_id res chain seq x y z
N ASP A 1 -2.54 -15.15 -6.12
CA ASP A 1 -2.97 -13.81 -6.57
C ASP A 1 -2.41 -13.42 -7.96
N ARG A 2 -2.21 -14.40 -8.87
CA ARG A 2 -1.76 -14.13 -10.24
C ARG A 2 -2.81 -13.31 -10.99
N GLY A 3 -2.39 -12.22 -11.63
CA GLY A 3 -3.24 -11.36 -12.47
C GLY A 3 -3.96 -10.22 -11.74
N TRP A 4 -3.89 -10.14 -10.41
CA TRP A 4 -4.59 -9.08 -9.63
C TRP A 4 -3.87 -8.66 -8.35
N GLY A 5 -2.88 -9.44 -7.92
CA GLY A 5 -2.23 -9.28 -6.62
C GLY A 5 -1.06 -8.29 -6.54
N CYS A 6 -0.62 -7.72 -7.66
CA CYS A 6 0.64 -6.96 -7.71
C CYS A 6 0.66 -5.80 -6.69
N GLY A 7 -0.42 -5.01 -6.60
CA GLY A 7 -0.54 -3.93 -5.63
C GLY A 7 -0.43 -4.42 -4.18
N TYR A 8 -1.04 -5.56 -3.86
CA TYR A 8 -0.92 -6.18 -2.53
C TYR A 8 0.50 -6.62 -2.23
N ARG A 9 1.22 -7.22 -3.20
CA ARG A 9 2.60 -7.67 -2.98
C ARG A 9 3.56 -6.50 -2.80
N THR A 10 3.40 -5.43 -3.59
CA THR A 10 4.14 -4.18 -3.38
C THR A 10 3.89 -3.61 -1.99
N LEU A 11 2.63 -3.54 -1.55
CA LEU A 11 2.27 -3.08 -0.21
C LEU A 11 2.91 -3.97 0.89
N GLN A 12 2.87 -5.29 0.74
CA GLN A 12 3.48 -6.22 1.69
C GLN A 12 5.00 -6.01 1.81
N THR A 13 5.69 -5.72 0.71
CA THR A 13 7.11 -5.32 0.75
C THR A 13 7.30 -4.03 1.54
N LEU A 14 6.47 -3.01 1.32
CA LEU A 14 6.53 -1.76 2.09
C LEU A 14 6.28 -2.00 3.59
N CYS A 15 5.26 -2.77 3.95
CA CYS A 15 4.98 -3.18 5.33
C CYS A 15 6.21 -3.87 5.96
N SER A 16 6.83 -4.80 5.24
CA SER A 16 8.00 -5.54 5.75
C SER A 16 9.20 -4.62 6.03
N TRP A 17 9.39 -3.60 5.20
CA TRP A 17 10.45 -2.61 5.40
C TRP A 17 10.18 -1.75 6.64
N ILE A 18 8.95 -1.27 6.82
CA ILE A 18 8.58 -0.48 8.00
C ILE A 18 8.76 -1.29 9.29
N ILE A 19 8.25 -2.54 9.32
CA ILE A 19 8.40 -3.45 10.46
C ILE A 19 9.86 -3.67 10.83
N ASN A 20 10.73 -3.79 9.82
CA ASN A 20 12.17 -4.01 10.02
C ASN A 20 12.90 -2.75 10.52
N VAL A 21 12.53 -1.57 10.01
CA VAL A 21 13.24 -0.31 10.31
C VAL A 21 12.73 0.38 11.58
N LYS A 22 11.46 0.19 11.95
CA LYS A 22 10.85 0.84 13.12
C LYS A 22 10.67 -0.15 14.28
N GLU A 23 11.43 0.05 15.36
CA GLU A 23 11.40 -0.83 16.54
C GLU A 23 10.00 -1.00 17.16
N GLU A 24 9.17 0.06 17.13
CA GLU A 24 7.79 0.04 17.64
C GLU A 24 6.90 -0.99 16.93
N TYR A 25 7.24 -1.38 15.69
CA TYR A 25 6.51 -2.36 14.90
C TYR A 25 7.24 -3.70 14.79
N SER A 26 8.34 -3.92 15.51
CA SER A 26 9.19 -5.13 15.41
C SER A 26 8.45 -6.45 15.68
N THR A 27 7.36 -6.42 16.44
CA THR A 27 6.51 -7.59 16.72
C THR A 27 5.32 -7.73 15.75
N SER A 28 5.12 -6.75 14.87
CA SER A 28 4.05 -6.77 13.87
C SER A 28 4.36 -7.75 12.74
N ILE A 29 3.31 -8.27 12.12
CA ILE A 29 3.41 -9.21 11.01
C ILE A 29 2.89 -8.51 9.74
N VAL A 30 3.52 -8.79 8.61
CA VAL A 30 3.05 -8.31 7.30
C VAL A 30 1.61 -8.80 7.07
N PRO A 31 0.64 -7.92 6.79
CA PRO A 31 -0.76 -8.30 6.68
C PRO A 31 -1.01 -9.21 5.48
N SER A 32 -1.93 -10.16 5.64
CA SER A 32 -2.42 -11.00 4.54
C SER A 32 -3.28 -10.18 3.56
N ILE A 33 -3.50 -10.69 2.34
CA ILE A 33 -4.38 -10.03 1.36
C ILE A 33 -5.79 -9.85 1.93
N THR A 34 -6.33 -10.86 2.60
CA THR A 34 -7.65 -10.77 3.24
C THR A 34 -7.67 -9.67 4.31
N LYS A 35 -6.62 -9.57 5.14
CA LYS A 35 -6.54 -8.52 6.16
C LYS A 35 -6.47 -7.13 5.55
N ILE A 36 -5.73 -6.96 4.44
CA ILE A 36 -5.69 -5.70 3.69
C ILE A 36 -7.09 -5.34 3.16
N GLN A 37 -7.83 -6.31 2.62
CA GLN A 37 -9.20 -6.08 2.14
C GLN A 37 -10.15 -5.70 3.29
N GLU A 38 -10.05 -6.36 4.45
CA GLU A 38 -10.83 -6.02 5.64
C GLU A 38 -10.57 -4.58 6.07
N ILE A 39 -9.30 -4.16 6.15
CA ILE A 39 -8.96 -2.78 6.54
C ILE A 39 -9.55 -1.75 5.56
N LEU A 40 -9.52 -2.01 4.24
CA LEU A 40 -10.13 -1.11 3.25
C LEU A 40 -11.66 -1.01 3.40
N VAL A 41 -12.31 -2.07 3.88
CA VAL A 41 -13.75 -2.04 4.21
C VAL A 41 -13.99 -1.29 5.53
N ASP A 42 -13.15 -1.52 6.54
CA ASP A 42 -13.22 -0.82 7.83
C ASP A 42 -12.99 0.70 7.67
N LEU A 43 -12.20 1.11 6.68
CA LEU A 43 -11.96 2.52 6.29
C LEU A 43 -13.07 3.10 5.39
N GLU A 44 -14.12 2.33 5.09
CA GLU A 44 -15.23 2.71 4.19
C GLU A 44 -14.80 3.04 2.74
N ASP A 45 -13.56 2.71 2.32
CA ASP A 45 -13.08 2.90 0.95
C ASP A 45 -13.65 1.84 -0.02
N LYS A 46 -13.94 0.64 0.50
CA LYS A 46 -14.49 -0.48 -0.27
C LYS A 46 -15.72 -1.06 0.42
N SER A 47 -16.61 -1.65 -0.36
CA SER A 47 -17.78 -2.37 0.16
C SER A 47 -17.41 -3.76 0.71
N VAL A 48 -18.23 -4.32 1.59
CA VAL A 48 -18.00 -5.65 2.22
C VAL A 48 -17.75 -6.77 1.20
N SER A 49 -18.35 -6.69 0.01
CA SER A 49 -18.12 -7.65 -1.09
C SER A 49 -16.67 -7.68 -1.61
N PHE A 50 -15.86 -6.69 -1.26
CA PHE A 50 -14.44 -6.63 -1.60
C PHE A 50 -13.61 -7.69 -0.86
N ILE A 51 -14.04 -8.11 0.33
CA ILE A 51 -13.34 -9.12 1.13
C ILE A 51 -13.35 -10.47 0.41
N LYS A 52 -12.18 -11.11 0.32
CA LYS A 52 -11.92 -12.34 -0.46
C LYS A 52 -12.16 -12.22 -1.97
N SER A 53 -12.41 -11.01 -2.47
CA SER A 53 -12.45 -10.76 -3.91
C SER A 53 -11.06 -10.89 -4.54
N LYS A 54 -11.03 -10.92 -5.88
CA LYS A 54 -9.79 -10.86 -6.67
C LYS A 54 -9.59 -9.47 -7.29
N GLN A 55 -10.19 -8.44 -6.71
CA GLN A 55 -10.00 -7.07 -7.19
C GLN A 55 -8.58 -6.60 -6.86
N TRP A 56 -7.98 -5.80 -7.73
CA TRP A 56 -6.67 -5.21 -7.51
C TRP A 56 -6.77 -3.94 -6.64
N ILE A 57 -5.64 -3.51 -6.09
CA ILE A 57 -5.50 -2.23 -5.36
C ILE A 57 -4.35 -1.41 -5.97
N GLY A 58 -4.43 -0.09 -5.85
CA GLY A 58 -3.42 0.84 -6.33
C GLY A 58 -2.62 1.50 -5.20
N THR A 59 -1.86 2.52 -5.58
CA THR A 59 -1.04 3.30 -4.64
C THR A 59 -1.90 4.05 -3.63
N CYS A 60 -3.09 4.55 -4.00
CA CYS A 60 -3.98 5.24 -3.08
C CYS A 60 -4.39 4.33 -1.91
N GLU A 61 -4.92 3.14 -2.21
CA GLU A 61 -5.26 2.16 -1.18
C GLU A 61 -4.04 1.75 -0.36
N ALA A 62 -2.88 1.56 -1.00
CA ALA A 62 -1.64 1.25 -0.29
C ALA A 62 -1.29 2.33 0.75
N THR A 63 -1.43 3.63 0.39
CA THR A 63 -1.15 4.72 1.35
C THR A 63 -2.14 4.75 2.51
N MET A 64 -3.43 4.49 2.28
CA MET A 64 -4.43 4.41 3.34
C MET A 64 -4.09 3.29 4.33
N ILE A 65 -3.70 2.11 3.83
CA ILE A 65 -3.31 0.98 4.67
C ILE A 65 -2.05 1.27 5.48
N LEU A 66 -1.03 1.87 4.85
CA LEU A 66 0.22 2.19 5.54
C LEU A 66 -0.02 3.21 6.67
N SER A 67 -0.82 4.25 6.39
CA SER A 67 -1.23 5.23 7.40
C SER A 67 -2.00 4.56 8.55
N GLN A 68 -3.00 3.72 8.24
CA GLN A 68 -3.82 3.04 9.26
C GLN A 68 -3.04 2.05 10.13
N LEU A 69 -2.04 1.36 9.59
CA LEU A 69 -1.29 0.32 10.31
C LEU A 69 -0.07 0.84 11.07
N TYR A 70 0.61 1.86 10.52
CA TYR A 70 1.93 2.26 11.00
C TYR A 70 2.09 3.76 11.27
N ASP A 71 0.99 4.52 11.17
CA ASP A 71 0.98 5.97 11.36
C ASP A 71 2.10 6.66 10.55
N VAL A 72 2.23 6.28 9.27
CA VAL A 72 3.23 6.85 8.35
C VAL A 72 2.58 7.76 7.33
N ASP A 73 3.15 8.95 7.18
CA ASP A 73 2.79 9.87 6.11
C ASP A 73 3.31 9.39 4.77
N CYS A 74 2.41 9.30 3.79
CA CYS A 74 2.74 8.93 2.43
C CYS A 74 2.57 10.11 1.47
N LYS A 75 3.51 10.28 0.55
CA LYS A 75 3.41 11.27 -0.53
C LYS A 75 3.19 10.58 -1.88
N ILE A 76 2.02 10.79 -2.47
CA ILE A 76 1.72 10.32 -3.83
C ILE A 76 2.17 11.38 -4.84
N ILE A 77 3.00 10.98 -5.81
CA ILE A 77 3.39 11.80 -6.94
C ILE A 77 2.64 11.30 -8.17
N HIS A 78 1.61 12.04 -8.58
CA HIS A 78 0.87 11.73 -9.81
C HIS A 78 1.65 12.22 -11.03
N ILE A 79 1.94 11.30 -11.94
CA ILE A 79 2.60 11.59 -13.22
C ILE A 79 1.63 11.21 -14.33
N SER A 80 1.14 12.22 -15.07
CA SER A 80 0.13 12.04 -16.12
C SER A 80 0.66 11.34 -17.38
N ASN A 81 1.98 11.34 -17.58
CA ASN A 81 2.62 10.71 -18.73
C ASN A 81 3.98 10.13 -18.33
N GLY A 82 4.21 8.85 -18.62
CA GLY A 82 5.46 8.15 -18.31
C GLY A 82 6.72 8.78 -18.91
N TYR A 83 6.63 9.47 -20.06
CA TYR A 83 7.77 10.20 -20.63
C TYR A 83 8.26 11.35 -19.75
N ASN A 84 7.41 11.86 -18.86
CA ASN A 84 7.76 12.92 -17.94
C ASN A 84 8.45 12.41 -16.68
N LEU A 85 8.63 11.09 -16.49
CA LEU A 85 9.22 10.52 -15.27
C LEU A 85 10.58 11.17 -14.91
N LEU A 86 11.42 11.44 -15.93
CA LEU A 86 12.73 12.07 -15.72
C LEU A 86 12.62 13.47 -15.10
N ASN A 87 11.54 14.19 -15.36
CA ASN A 87 11.31 15.53 -14.78
C ASN A 87 11.05 15.47 -13.27
N TYR A 88 10.72 14.30 -12.73
CA TYR A 88 10.45 14.09 -11.31
C TYR A 88 11.62 13.42 -10.57
N MET A 89 12.77 13.12 -11.23
CA MET A 89 13.89 12.42 -10.58
C MET A 89 14.41 13.15 -9.34
N ASN A 90 14.45 14.49 -9.37
CA ASN A 90 14.91 15.31 -8.24
C ASN A 90 14.02 15.18 -7.00
N LEU A 91 12.77 14.72 -7.16
CA LEU A 91 11.86 14.45 -6.05
C LEU A 91 12.08 13.06 -5.43
N LEU A 92 12.72 12.15 -6.16
CA LEU A 92 12.98 10.76 -5.75
C LEU A 92 14.39 10.58 -5.18
N SER A 93 15.32 11.50 -5.43
CA SER A 93 16.72 11.42 -5.03
C SER A 93 17.01 11.92 -3.60
N LYS A 94 16.00 11.97 -2.73
CA LYS A 94 16.13 12.39 -1.33
C LYS A 94 15.93 11.20 -0.41
#